data_AF-A0A7C2N5K7-F1
#
_entry.id   AF-A0A7C2N5K7-F1
#
_cell.length_a   1.000
_cell.length_b   1.000
_cell.length_c   1.000
_cell.angle_alpha   90.00
_cell.angle_beta   90.00
_cell.angle_gamma   90.00
#
_symmetry.space_group_name_H-M   'P 1'
#
loop_
_entity.id
_entity.type
_entity.pdbx_description
1 polymer ?
#
loop_
_entity_poly.entity_id
_entity_poly.type
_entity_poly.pdbx_seq_one_letter_code
_entity_poly.pdbx_strand_id
1 'polypeptide(L)'
;MTWLDPRQWPLSLGLGLLWLAARMPLPAAQAFGRGLGLLAWLLIPRRRRIVRQNLALCFPDWSENERRRLERASFASAGMGLIEGGIAWWGHPERLARWVRYEGLEHLEAARAEGRGVLLLGAHFTALEMGGRLIALRVPMNTVYKAARNARFDAVMRERRSRYLGELVANDNLRGMLRVLKDGGICWYGADQDFGREGSVFAPFFDVPTATLA
;
A
#
# COMPACT_ATOMS: atom_id res chain seq x y z
N MET A 1 -0.31 -11.31 -24.96
CA MET A 1 0.56 -12.06 -24.01
C MET A 1 -0.01 -13.46 -23.87
N THR A 2 0.72 -14.48 -24.27
CA THR A 2 0.29 -15.88 -24.10
C THR A 2 0.47 -16.28 -22.63
N TRP A 3 -0.59 -16.78 -22.00
CA TRP A 3 -0.61 -17.19 -20.58
C TRP A 3 0.35 -18.34 -20.25
N LEU A 4 0.99 -18.92 -21.27
CA LEU A 4 1.88 -20.07 -21.23
C LEU A 4 3.37 -19.71 -21.28
N ASP A 5 3.76 -18.41 -21.31
CA ASP A 5 5.18 -18.01 -21.28
C ASP A 5 5.87 -18.50 -19.98
N PRO A 6 6.90 -19.39 -20.06
CA PRO A 6 7.62 -19.91 -18.90
C PRO A 6 8.26 -18.82 -18.02
N ARG A 7 8.59 -17.66 -18.58
CA ARG A 7 9.14 -16.51 -17.83
C ARG A 7 8.15 -15.97 -16.79
N GLN A 8 6.87 -16.25 -16.95
CA GLN A 8 5.81 -15.82 -16.02
C GLN A 8 5.49 -16.88 -14.95
N TRP A 9 6.06 -18.08 -15.02
CA TRP A 9 5.76 -19.15 -14.05
C TRP A 9 6.12 -18.79 -12.61
N PRO A 10 7.28 -18.18 -12.30
CA PRO A 10 7.60 -17.81 -10.92
C PRO A 10 6.60 -16.82 -10.33
N LEU A 11 6.15 -15.84 -11.13
CA LEU A 11 5.12 -14.89 -10.72
C LEU A 11 3.77 -15.58 -10.50
N SER A 12 3.40 -16.50 -11.39
CA SER A 12 2.15 -17.27 -11.29
C SER A 12 2.13 -18.13 -10.04
N LEU A 13 3.24 -18.81 -9.77
CA LEU A 13 3.44 -19.60 -8.56
C LEU A 13 3.37 -18.70 -7.33
N GLY A 14 4.05 -17.54 -7.33
CA GLY A 14 3.99 -16.57 -6.24
C GLY A 14 2.58 -16.07 -5.95
N LEU A 15 1.80 -15.76 -6.99
CA LEU A 15 0.39 -15.37 -6.85
C LEU A 15 -0.49 -16.52 -6.34
N GLY A 16 -0.24 -17.76 -6.79
CA GLY A 16 -0.92 -18.95 -6.30
C GLY A 16 -0.63 -19.23 -4.82
N LEU A 17 0.63 -19.11 -4.41
CA LEU A 17 1.06 -19.23 -3.01
C LEU A 17 0.45 -18.13 -2.15
N LEU A 18 0.41 -16.89 -2.65
CA LEU A 18 -0.22 -15.78 -1.95
C LEU A 18 -1.74 -16.00 -1.80
N TRP A 19 -2.40 -16.50 -2.84
CA TRP A 19 -3.81 -16.85 -2.80
C TRP A 19 -4.11 -17.96 -1.80
N LEU A 20 -3.25 -18.98 -1.71
CA LEU A 20 -3.36 -20.03 -0.68
C LEU A 20 -3.16 -19.45 0.72
N ALA A 21 -2.13 -18.61 0.92
CA ALA A 21 -1.86 -17.98 2.20
C ALA A 21 -3.02 -17.07 2.66
N ALA A 22 -3.67 -16.37 1.74
CA ALA A 22 -4.83 -15.51 2.01
C ALA A 22 -6.08 -16.26 2.50
N ARG A 23 -6.10 -17.60 2.37
CA ARG A 23 -7.20 -18.46 2.85
C ARG A 23 -7.00 -18.94 4.28
N MET A 24 -5.80 -18.79 4.83
CA MET A 24 -5.50 -19.17 6.22
C MET A 24 -6.29 -18.28 7.21
N PRO A 25 -6.55 -18.76 8.44
CA PRO A 25 -7.00 -17.91 9.54
C PRO A 25 -6.03 -16.75 9.75
N LEU A 26 -6.55 -15.55 10.03
CA LEU A 26 -5.75 -14.32 10.10
C LEU A 26 -4.49 -14.43 10.99
N PRO A 27 -4.55 -15.00 12.22
CA PRO A 27 -3.35 -15.14 13.05
C PRO A 27 -2.27 -16.03 12.41
N ALA A 28 -2.67 -17.12 11.76
CA ALA A 28 -1.75 -18.01 11.07
C ALA A 28 -1.15 -17.33 9.82
N ALA A 29 -1.98 -16.60 9.07
CA ALA A 29 -1.56 -15.82 7.91
C ALA A 29 -0.53 -14.75 8.30
N GLN A 30 -0.77 -14.04 9.40
CA GLN A 30 0.15 -13.03 9.94
C GLN A 30 1.43 -13.64 10.49
N ALA A 31 1.35 -14.77 11.20
CA ALA A 31 2.54 -15.49 11.68
C ALA A 31 3.43 -15.96 10.51
N PHE A 32 2.81 -16.49 9.46
CA PHE A 32 3.50 -16.89 8.23
C PHE A 32 4.14 -15.68 7.53
N GLY A 33 3.39 -14.60 7.33
CA GLY A 33 3.91 -13.35 6.75
C GLY A 33 5.06 -12.75 7.55
N ARG A 34 4.96 -12.76 8.88
CA ARG A 34 6.04 -12.35 9.80
C ARG A 34 7.30 -13.19 9.56
N GLY A 35 7.16 -14.51 9.43
CA GLY A 35 8.26 -15.41 9.10
C GLY A 35 8.94 -15.05 7.78
N LEU A 36 8.15 -14.83 6.72
CA LEU A 36 8.66 -14.39 5.41
C LEU A 36 9.40 -13.05 5.50
N GLY A 37 8.85 -12.10 6.24
CA GLY A 37 9.47 -10.80 6.47
C GLY A 37 10.83 -10.91 7.17
N LEU A 38 10.90 -11.71 8.23
CA LEU A 38 12.16 -11.97 8.95
C LEU A 38 13.18 -12.74 8.10
N LEU A 39 12.71 -13.65 7.24
CA LEU A 39 13.57 -14.32 6.27
C LEU A 39 14.14 -13.32 5.24
N ALA A 40 13.31 -12.42 4.72
CA ALA A 40 13.74 -11.35 3.83
C ALA A 40 14.73 -10.40 4.52
N TRP A 41 14.56 -10.14 5.82
CA TRP A 41 15.51 -9.37 6.61
C TRP A 41 16.90 -10.02 6.65
N LEU A 42 16.98 -11.36 6.70
CA LEU A 42 18.23 -12.10 6.64
C LEU A 42 18.84 -12.09 5.23
N LEU A 43 18.02 -12.37 4.21
CA LEU A 43 18.46 -12.68 2.86
C LEU A 43 18.62 -11.47 1.92
N ILE A 44 18.05 -10.31 2.24
CA ILE A 44 18.04 -9.13 1.35
C ILE A 44 18.85 -7.96 1.98
N PRO A 45 20.20 -8.04 2.02
CA PRO A 45 21.04 -7.07 2.73
C PRO A 45 20.91 -5.65 2.17
N ARG A 46 20.66 -5.51 0.86
CA ARG A 46 20.43 -4.19 0.23
C ARG A 46 19.23 -3.47 0.81
N ARG A 47 18.10 -4.18 1.00
CA ARG A 47 16.88 -3.59 1.59
C ARG A 47 17.10 -3.29 3.07
N ARG A 48 17.78 -4.20 3.78
CA ARG A 48 18.12 -4.00 5.19
C ARG A 48 18.94 -2.73 5.40
N ARG A 49 19.94 -2.49 4.54
CA ARG A 49 20.77 -1.27 4.57
C ARG A 49 19.94 0.01 4.38
N ILE A 50 19.00 0.01 3.43
CA ILE A 50 18.13 1.18 3.18
C ILE A 50 17.28 1.49 4.41
N VAL A 51 16.61 0.47 4.98
CA VAL A 51 15.81 0.66 6.20
C VAL A 51 16.67 1.19 7.35
N ARG A 52 17.87 0.64 7.54
CA ARG A 52 18.80 1.12 8.56
C ARG A 52 19.17 2.59 8.40
N GLN A 53 19.50 3.00 7.18
CA GLN A 53 19.84 4.39 6.88
C GLN A 53 18.66 5.32 7.15
N ASN A 54 17.46 4.95 6.70
CA ASN A 54 16.25 5.73 6.97
C ASN A 54 15.98 5.85 8.47
N LEU A 55 16.12 4.77 9.25
CA LEU A 55 15.93 4.80 10.70
C LEU A 55 16.99 5.63 11.43
N ALA A 56 18.24 5.61 10.96
CA ALA A 56 19.30 6.45 11.53
C ALA A 56 19.05 7.95 11.28
N LEU A 57 18.50 8.29 10.10
CA LEU A 57 18.10 9.65 9.75
C LEU A 57 16.86 10.10 10.52
N CYS A 58 15.81 9.28 10.61
CA CYS A 58 14.57 9.62 11.29
C CYS A 58 14.69 9.65 12.83
N PHE A 59 15.58 8.84 13.40
CA PHE A 59 15.68 8.66 14.85
C PHE A 59 17.13 8.78 15.33
N PRO A 60 17.80 9.95 15.13
CA PRO A 60 19.22 10.16 15.42
C PRO A 60 19.59 9.96 16.90
N ASP A 61 18.63 10.13 17.81
CA ASP A 61 18.84 9.98 19.25
C ASP A 61 18.63 8.56 19.79
N TRP A 62 18.10 7.66 18.95
CA TRP A 62 17.88 6.26 19.37
C TRP A 62 19.18 5.47 19.37
N SER A 63 19.31 4.54 20.31
CA SER A 63 20.40 3.58 20.32
C SER A 63 20.34 2.65 19.10
N GLU A 64 21.49 2.08 18.73
CA GLU A 64 21.57 1.09 17.64
C GLU A 64 20.65 -0.12 17.91
N ASN A 65 20.49 -0.52 19.17
CA ASN A 65 19.61 -1.62 19.55
C ASN A 65 18.14 -1.31 19.31
N GLU A 66 17.69 -0.09 19.61
CA GLU A 66 16.32 0.36 19.36
C GLU A 66 16.03 0.43 17.86
N ARG A 67 16.93 1.03 17.09
CA ARG A 67 16.82 1.08 15.62
C ARG A 67 16.82 -0.32 15.02
N ARG A 68 17.67 -1.23 15.50
CA ARG A 68 17.72 -2.63 15.02
C ARG A 68 16.46 -3.41 15.37
N ARG A 69 15.84 -3.14 16.53
CA ARG A 69 14.54 -3.72 16.90
C ARG A 69 13.45 -3.25 15.93
N LEU A 70 13.42 -1.96 15.62
CA LEU A 70 12.46 -1.39 14.67
C LEU A 70 12.73 -1.84 13.23
N GLU A 71 14.00 -1.97 12.81
CA GLU A 71 14.41 -2.55 11.53
C GLU A 71 13.79 -3.95 11.35
N ARG A 72 13.99 -4.84 12.32
CA ARG A 72 13.41 -6.20 12.29
C ARG A 72 11.87 -6.19 12.30
N ALA A 73 11.26 -5.31 13.09
CA ALA A 73 9.81 -5.18 13.17
C ALA A 73 9.20 -4.67 11.85
N SER A 74 9.88 -3.73 11.18
CA SER A 74 9.48 -3.19 9.88
C SER A 74 9.46 -4.30 8.82
N PHE A 75 10.49 -5.16 8.78
CA PHE A 75 10.51 -6.31 7.88
C PHE A 75 9.43 -7.34 8.18
N ALA A 76 9.23 -7.66 9.47
CA ALA A 76 8.14 -8.54 9.90
C ALA A 76 6.77 -7.99 9.45
N SER A 77 6.54 -6.69 9.65
CA SER A 77 5.31 -6.01 9.23
C SER A 77 5.15 -5.97 7.71
N ALA A 78 6.23 -5.77 6.94
CA ALA A 78 6.17 -5.82 5.48
C ALA A 78 5.80 -7.21 4.96
N GLY A 79 6.31 -8.27 5.60
CA GLY A 79 5.92 -9.65 5.28
C GLY A 79 4.47 -9.95 5.64
N MET A 80 3.97 -9.44 6.77
CA MET A 80 2.54 -9.49 7.10
C MET A 80 1.70 -8.76 6.06
N GLY A 81 2.10 -7.52 5.70
CA GLY A 81 1.43 -6.67 4.71
C GLY A 81 1.31 -7.33 3.33
N LEU A 82 2.30 -8.12 2.93
CA LEU A 82 2.22 -8.93 1.70
C LEU A 82 1.03 -9.92 1.76
N ILE A 83 0.94 -10.70 2.84
CA ILE A 83 -0.14 -11.68 3.02
C ILE A 83 -1.49 -10.97 3.18
N GLU A 84 -1.54 -9.89 3.96
CA GLU A 84 -2.73 -9.06 4.14
C GLU A 84 -3.19 -8.44 2.83
N GLY A 85 -2.29 -8.02 1.94
CA GLY A 85 -2.65 -7.58 0.58
C GLY A 85 -3.31 -8.70 -0.23
N GLY A 86 -2.84 -9.94 -0.11
CA GLY A 86 -3.54 -11.09 -0.67
C GLY A 86 -4.94 -11.26 -0.06
N ILE A 87 -5.07 -11.16 1.26
CA ILE A 87 -6.37 -11.22 1.94
C ILE A 87 -7.29 -10.09 1.48
N ALA A 88 -6.76 -8.89 1.23
CA ALA A 88 -7.52 -7.76 0.70
C ALA A 88 -8.09 -8.05 -0.70
N TRP A 89 -7.31 -8.71 -1.57
CA TRP A 89 -7.70 -9.02 -2.94
C TRP A 89 -8.70 -10.16 -3.08
N TRP A 90 -8.61 -11.19 -2.24
CA TRP A 90 -9.43 -12.40 -2.34
C TRP A 90 -10.39 -12.62 -1.16
N GLY A 91 -10.34 -11.78 -0.14
CA GLY A 91 -11.17 -11.87 1.05
C GLY A 91 -12.61 -11.42 0.82
N HIS A 92 -13.52 -12.12 1.49
CA HIS A 92 -14.95 -11.80 1.49
C HIS A 92 -15.23 -10.54 2.33
N PRO A 93 -15.98 -9.54 1.83
CA PRO A 93 -16.12 -8.23 2.49
C PRO A 93 -16.68 -8.31 3.93
N GLU A 94 -17.61 -9.21 4.19
CA GLU A 94 -18.27 -9.47 5.49
C GLU A 94 -17.28 -10.01 6.52
N ARG A 95 -16.27 -10.76 6.07
CA ARG A 95 -15.18 -11.22 6.95
C ARG A 95 -14.26 -10.06 7.29
N LEU A 96 -13.90 -9.25 6.29
CA LEU A 96 -12.99 -8.11 6.45
C LEU A 96 -13.60 -7.02 7.35
N ALA A 97 -14.90 -6.76 7.22
CA ALA A 97 -15.62 -5.78 8.01
C ALA A 97 -15.55 -6.03 9.53
N ARG A 98 -15.30 -7.27 9.96
CA ARG A 98 -15.16 -7.63 11.38
C ARG A 98 -13.79 -7.31 11.97
N TRP A 99 -12.81 -6.97 11.15
CA TRP A 99 -11.42 -6.75 11.58
C TRP A 99 -11.04 -5.28 11.71
N VAL A 100 -11.97 -4.36 11.44
CA VAL A 100 -11.70 -2.94 11.34
C VAL A 100 -12.53 -2.16 12.35
N ARG A 101 -11.86 -1.21 13.00
CA ARG A 101 -12.48 -0.08 13.69
C ARG A 101 -12.11 1.17 12.91
N TYR A 102 -13.10 2.02 12.64
CA TYR A 102 -12.89 3.28 11.94
C TYR A 102 -12.82 4.41 12.96
N GLU A 103 -11.86 5.31 12.79
CA GLU A 103 -11.68 6.53 13.58
C GLU A 103 -11.54 7.70 12.61
N GLY A 104 -12.26 8.81 12.82
CA GLY A 104 -12.24 9.99 11.94
C GLY A 104 -13.06 9.85 10.65
N LEU A 105 -13.92 8.83 10.52
CA LEU A 105 -14.78 8.65 9.34
C LEU A 105 -15.78 9.80 9.20
N GLU A 106 -16.20 10.39 10.31
CA GLU A 106 -17.06 11.56 10.39
C GLU A 106 -16.50 12.77 9.64
N HIS A 107 -15.17 12.94 9.58
CA HIS A 107 -14.55 14.02 8.81
C HIS A 107 -14.74 13.82 7.31
N LEU A 108 -14.63 12.56 6.85
CA LEU A 108 -14.83 12.20 5.45
C LEU A 108 -16.31 12.35 5.05
N GLU A 109 -17.22 11.93 5.92
CA GLU A 109 -18.66 12.07 5.70
C GLU A 109 -19.10 13.54 5.69
N ALA A 110 -18.57 14.38 6.59
CA ALA A 110 -18.84 15.82 6.62
C ALA A 110 -18.35 16.50 5.33
N ALA A 111 -17.10 16.25 4.91
CA ALA A 111 -16.55 16.82 3.68
C ALA A 111 -17.37 16.41 2.44
N ARG A 112 -17.87 15.16 2.40
CA ARG A 112 -18.75 14.69 1.33
C ARG A 112 -20.13 15.36 1.37
N ALA A 113 -20.67 15.63 2.56
CA ALA A 113 -21.96 16.28 2.72
C ALA A 113 -21.97 17.73 2.19
N GLU A 114 -20.81 18.39 2.14
CA GLU A 114 -20.64 19.70 1.49
C GLU A 114 -20.69 19.64 -0.05
N GLY A 115 -20.79 18.45 -0.64
CA GLY A 115 -20.79 18.26 -2.11
C GLY A 115 -19.44 18.52 -2.77
N ARG A 116 -18.36 18.55 -2.00
CA ARG A 116 -16.99 18.79 -2.48
C ARG A 116 -16.27 17.46 -2.63
N GLY A 117 -15.44 17.32 -3.66
CA GLY A 117 -14.55 16.16 -3.77
C GLY A 117 -13.52 16.13 -2.64
N VAL A 118 -13.11 14.92 -2.27
CA VAL A 118 -12.17 14.71 -1.16
C VAL A 118 -10.87 14.10 -1.66
N LEU A 119 -9.78 14.82 -1.46
CA LEU A 119 -8.44 14.27 -1.62
C LEU A 119 -8.04 13.58 -0.32
N LEU A 120 -8.07 12.26 -0.31
CA LEU A 120 -7.68 11.46 0.84
C LEU A 120 -6.18 11.20 0.82
N LEU A 121 -5.43 12.03 1.55
CA LEU A 121 -3.99 11.90 1.65
C LEU A 121 -3.60 10.71 2.54
N GLY A 122 -2.68 9.88 2.05
CA GLY A 122 -2.13 8.78 2.81
C GLY A 122 -0.63 8.61 2.59
N ALA A 123 -0.07 7.62 3.29
CA ALA A 123 1.31 7.20 3.15
C ALA A 123 1.40 5.68 2.96
N HIS A 124 2.51 5.20 2.42
CA HIS A 124 2.77 3.79 2.13
C HIS A 124 3.14 2.99 3.39
N PHE A 125 2.16 2.81 4.27
CA PHE A 125 2.26 1.84 5.38
C PHE A 125 2.13 0.41 4.88
N THR A 126 2.61 -0.56 5.65
CA THR A 126 2.66 -1.98 5.28
C THR A 126 1.27 -2.59 5.01
N ALA A 127 0.23 -2.11 5.70
CA ALA A 127 -1.15 -2.55 5.55
C ALA A 127 -1.93 -1.77 4.47
N LEU A 128 -1.27 -1.04 3.56
CA LEU A 128 -1.92 -0.15 2.58
C LEU A 128 -3.05 -0.83 1.78
N GLU A 129 -2.80 -2.00 1.20
CA GLU A 129 -3.82 -2.73 0.43
C GLU A 129 -5.04 -3.09 1.27
N MET A 130 -4.80 -3.52 2.53
CA MET A 130 -5.87 -3.86 3.46
C MET A 130 -6.65 -2.61 3.86
N GLY A 131 -5.96 -1.51 4.19
CA GLY A 131 -6.58 -0.23 4.51
C GLY A 131 -7.47 0.28 3.38
N GLY A 132 -6.95 0.29 2.14
CA GLY A 132 -7.70 0.66 0.94
C GLY A 132 -8.94 -0.22 0.71
N ARG A 133 -8.81 -1.53 0.93
CA ARG A 133 -9.95 -2.46 0.85
C ARG A 133 -10.99 -2.22 1.94
N LEU A 134 -10.58 -1.93 3.16
CA LEU A 134 -11.46 -1.73 4.31
C LEU A 134 -12.20 -0.39 4.25
N ILE A 135 -11.56 0.69 3.80
CA ILE A 135 -12.25 1.98 3.61
C ILE A 135 -13.26 1.90 2.47
N ALA A 136 -12.94 1.14 1.41
CA ALA A 136 -13.86 0.87 0.30
C ALA A 136 -15.14 0.10 0.69
N LEU A 137 -15.19 -0.51 1.88
CA LEU A 137 -16.43 -1.08 2.43
C LEU A 137 -17.40 -0.02 2.96
N ARG A 138 -16.92 1.20 3.21
CA ARG A 138 -17.72 2.31 3.78
C ARG A 138 -18.02 3.39 2.76
N VAL A 139 -17.04 3.70 1.92
CA VAL A 139 -17.13 4.80 0.96
C VAL A 139 -16.62 4.37 -0.41
N PRO A 140 -17.34 4.66 -1.50
CA PRO A 140 -16.79 4.51 -2.84
C PRO A 140 -15.59 5.43 -3.00
N MET A 141 -14.47 4.88 -3.44
CA MET A 141 -13.21 5.62 -3.52
C MET A 141 -12.47 5.29 -4.80
N ASN A 142 -11.87 6.33 -5.40
CA ASN A 142 -10.95 6.24 -6.51
C ASN A 142 -9.51 6.30 -5.97
N THR A 143 -8.54 5.80 -6.72
CA THR A 143 -7.14 5.86 -6.27
C THR A 143 -6.25 6.27 -7.42
N VAL A 144 -5.22 7.04 -7.10
CA VAL A 144 -4.09 7.19 -8.01
C VAL A 144 -3.35 5.87 -8.12
N TYR A 145 -2.98 5.51 -9.35
CA TYR A 145 -2.47 4.20 -9.73
C TYR A 145 -1.23 4.35 -10.63
N LYS A 146 -0.12 3.76 -10.19
CA LYS A 146 1.07 3.57 -11.01
C LYS A 146 1.12 2.13 -11.49
N ALA A 147 1.22 1.94 -12.80
CA ALA A 147 1.28 0.61 -13.39
C ALA A 147 2.50 -0.18 -12.88
N ALA A 148 2.29 -1.44 -12.55
CA ALA A 148 3.36 -2.33 -12.17
C ALA A 148 4.21 -2.69 -13.40
N ARG A 149 5.53 -2.79 -13.21
CA ARG A 149 6.49 -3.10 -14.30
C ARG A 149 6.19 -4.41 -15.02
N ASN A 150 5.67 -5.42 -14.31
CA ASN A 150 5.25 -6.67 -14.92
C ASN A 150 3.75 -6.60 -15.27
N ALA A 151 3.44 -6.66 -16.58
CA ALA A 151 2.08 -6.52 -17.09
C ALA A 151 1.08 -7.59 -16.58
N ARG A 152 1.55 -8.80 -16.25
CA ARG A 152 0.68 -9.84 -15.68
C ARG A 152 0.30 -9.51 -14.24
N PHE A 153 1.28 -9.06 -13.46
CA PHE A 153 1.02 -8.60 -12.09
C PHE A 153 0.12 -7.35 -12.07
N ASP A 154 0.37 -6.41 -12.99
CA ASP A 154 -0.47 -5.22 -13.22
C ASP A 154 -1.92 -5.60 -13.51
N ALA A 155 -2.13 -6.54 -14.45
CA ALA A 155 -3.45 -7.01 -14.82
C ALA A 155 -4.20 -7.62 -13.62
N VAL A 156 -3.52 -8.43 -12.80
CA VAL A 156 -4.11 -9.00 -11.57
C VAL A 156 -4.43 -7.88 -10.58
N MET A 157 -3.51 -6.95 -10.33
CA MET A 157 -3.75 -5.82 -9.42
C MET A 157 -4.97 -4.99 -9.84
N ARG A 158 -5.07 -4.65 -11.13
CA ARG A 158 -6.21 -3.90 -11.68
C ARG A 158 -7.51 -4.68 -11.52
N GLU A 159 -7.52 -5.95 -11.91
CA GLU A 159 -8.69 -6.84 -11.81
C GLU A 159 -9.17 -7.01 -10.36
N ARG A 160 -8.26 -7.04 -9.39
CA ARG A 160 -8.64 -7.15 -7.97
C ARG A 160 -9.11 -5.83 -7.41
N ARG A 161 -8.41 -4.73 -7.67
CA ARG A 161 -8.75 -3.40 -7.16
C ARG A 161 -10.06 -2.86 -7.76
N SER A 162 -10.34 -3.11 -9.03
CA SER A 162 -11.58 -2.64 -9.69
C SER A 162 -12.86 -3.30 -9.17
N ARG A 163 -12.75 -4.38 -8.39
CA ARG A 163 -13.91 -5.02 -7.75
C ARG A 163 -14.46 -4.23 -6.57
N TYR A 164 -13.70 -3.26 -6.05
CA TYR A 164 -14.08 -2.52 -4.85
C TYR A 164 -13.69 -1.04 -4.85
N LEU A 165 -12.75 -0.63 -5.71
CA LEU A 165 -12.47 0.78 -5.98
C LEU A 165 -13.23 1.20 -7.24
N GLY A 166 -13.45 2.51 -7.35
CA GLY A 166 -13.91 3.16 -8.57
C GLY A 166 -12.78 3.25 -9.60
N GLU A 167 -12.50 4.46 -10.08
CA GLU A 167 -11.46 4.72 -11.06
C GLU A 167 -10.05 4.51 -10.48
N LEU A 168 -9.21 3.77 -11.22
CA LEU A 168 -7.78 3.69 -11.01
C LEU A 168 -7.10 4.75 -11.89
N VAL A 169 -7.04 5.99 -11.39
CA VAL A 169 -6.52 7.15 -12.11
C VAL A 169 -5.02 7.00 -12.30
N ALA A 170 -4.51 7.04 -13.52
CA ALA A 170 -3.07 6.96 -13.75
C ALA A 170 -2.31 8.09 -13.03
N ASN A 171 -1.14 7.80 -12.47
CA ASN A 171 -0.36 8.74 -11.66
C ASN A 171 0.18 9.96 -12.41
N ASP A 172 0.25 9.88 -13.73
CA ASP A 172 0.56 10.99 -14.64
C ASP A 172 -0.70 11.73 -15.15
N ASN A 173 -1.90 11.25 -14.81
CA ASN A 173 -3.18 11.83 -15.24
C ASN A 173 -3.78 12.75 -14.17
N LEU A 174 -3.11 13.88 -13.92
CA LEU A 174 -3.59 14.91 -12.99
C LEU A 174 -5.00 15.42 -13.36
N ARG A 175 -5.30 15.54 -14.67
CA ARG A 175 -6.62 15.97 -15.15
C ARG A 175 -7.73 14.99 -14.76
N GLY A 176 -7.46 13.68 -14.80
CA GLY A 176 -8.38 12.64 -14.34
C GLY A 176 -8.65 12.76 -12.84
N MET A 177 -7.60 12.97 -12.04
CA MET A 177 -7.76 13.19 -10.60
C MET A 177 -8.62 14.43 -10.31
N LEU A 178 -8.34 15.55 -10.97
CA LEU A 178 -9.12 16.78 -10.82
C LEU A 178 -10.58 16.60 -11.25
N ARG A 179 -10.85 15.79 -12.27
CA ARG A 179 -12.22 15.45 -12.68
C ARG A 179 -12.95 14.71 -11.57
N VAL A 180 -12.35 13.65 -11.03
CA VAL A 180 -12.91 12.88 -9.90
C VAL A 180 -13.28 13.81 -8.74
N LEU A 181 -12.40 14.76 -8.39
CA LEU A 181 -12.64 15.70 -7.30
C LEU A 181 -13.73 16.72 -7.64
N LYS A 182 -13.78 17.23 -8.88
CA LYS A 182 -14.84 18.16 -9.32
C LYS A 182 -16.22 17.51 -9.34
N ASP A 183 -16.28 16.20 -9.59
CA ASP A 183 -17.51 15.43 -9.59
C ASP A 183 -17.95 14.99 -8.17
N GLY A 184 -17.31 15.51 -7.12
CA GLY A 184 -17.64 15.18 -5.73
C GLY A 184 -17.09 13.84 -5.23
N GLY A 185 -16.22 13.19 -6.03
CA GLY A 185 -15.63 11.90 -5.70
C GLY A 185 -14.51 11.98 -4.66
N ILE A 186 -14.18 10.83 -4.08
CA ILE A 186 -13.02 10.66 -3.18
C ILE A 186 -11.87 10.08 -3.99
N CYS A 187 -10.67 10.66 -3.87
CA CYS A 187 -9.46 10.15 -4.50
C CYS A 187 -8.35 9.96 -3.46
N TRP A 188 -7.87 8.73 -3.29
CA TRP A 188 -6.69 8.45 -2.45
C TRP A 188 -5.40 8.80 -3.20
N TYR A 189 -4.50 9.49 -2.50
CA TYR A 189 -3.21 9.93 -3.02
C TYR A 189 -2.09 9.69 -2.00
N GLY A 190 -1.05 8.95 -2.42
CA GLY A 190 0.15 8.71 -1.63
C GLY A 190 1.18 9.81 -1.84
N ALA A 191 1.36 10.69 -0.85
CA ALA A 191 2.22 11.88 -0.96
C ALA A 191 3.64 11.68 -0.38
N ASP A 192 3.99 10.46 0.02
CA ASP A 192 5.21 10.14 0.78
C ASP A 192 6.36 9.58 -0.08
N GLN A 193 6.32 9.78 -1.41
CA GLN A 193 7.34 9.28 -2.33
C GLN A 193 7.89 10.36 -3.27
N ASP A 194 9.07 10.05 -3.82
CA ASP A 194 9.74 10.83 -4.86
C ASP A 194 9.07 10.59 -6.24
N PHE A 195 8.61 11.66 -6.87
CA PHE A 195 7.97 11.66 -8.19
C PHE A 195 8.93 12.06 -9.33
N GLY A 196 10.23 12.16 -9.03
CA GLY A 196 11.26 12.58 -9.97
C GLY A 196 11.46 14.10 -9.97
N ARG A 197 12.41 14.56 -10.79
CA ARG A 197 12.92 15.94 -10.79
C ARG A 197 11.87 17.01 -11.07
N GLU A 198 10.93 16.74 -11.97
CA GLU A 198 9.95 17.74 -12.44
C GLU A 198 8.65 17.74 -11.62
N GLY A 199 8.50 16.80 -10.68
CA GLY A 199 7.27 16.62 -9.90
C GLY A 199 7.49 16.58 -8.39
N SER A 200 8.68 16.96 -7.91
CA SER A 200 9.02 16.91 -6.50
C SER A 200 9.56 18.23 -5.98
N VAL A 201 9.15 18.61 -4.78
CA VAL A 201 9.81 19.62 -3.95
C VAL A 201 10.59 18.94 -2.84
N PHE A 202 11.58 19.63 -2.29
CA PHE A 202 12.23 19.19 -1.07
C PHE A 202 11.50 19.80 0.13
N ALA A 203 10.91 18.94 0.96
CA ALA A 203 10.31 19.33 2.24
C ALA A 203 11.05 18.61 3.38
N PRO A 204 11.08 19.19 4.59
CA PRO A 204 11.65 18.51 5.74
C PRO A 204 10.80 17.30 6.14
N PHE A 205 11.43 16.14 6.25
CA PHE A 205 10.84 14.93 6.84
C PHE A 205 11.81 14.38 7.88
N PHE A 206 11.42 14.42 9.15
CA PHE A 206 12.35 14.23 10.29
C PHE A 206 13.58 15.13 10.19
N ASP A 207 13.36 16.40 9.86
CA ASP A 207 14.39 17.43 9.66
C ASP A 207 15.42 17.13 8.55
N VAL A 208 15.16 16.09 7.74
CA VAL A 208 15.97 15.76 6.57
C VAL A 208 15.27 16.27 5.31
N PRO A 209 15.93 17.12 4.50
CA PRO A 209 15.40 17.52 3.19
C PRO A 209 15.14 16.30 2.32
N THR A 210 13.87 16.03 2.05
CA THR A 210 13.42 14.82 1.34
C THR A 210 12.54 15.21 0.16
N ALA A 211 12.78 14.59 -1.00
CA ALA A 211 11.92 14.79 -2.16
C ALA A 211 10.53 14.23 -1.90
N THR A 212 9.51 15.06 -2.08
CA THR A 212 8.09 14.75 -1.93
C THR A 212 7.29 15.52 -2.98
N LEU A 213 5.97 15.29 -3.05
CA LEU A 213 5.08 15.93 -4.03
C LEU A 213 5.17 17.46 -3.95
N ALA A 214 5.32 18.10 -5.12
CA ALA A 214 5.23 19.54 -5.32
C ALA A 214 3.80 20.09 -5.18
#